data_AF-A0A5D2R796-F1
#
_entry.id   AF-A0A5D2R796-F1
#
_cell.length_a   1.000
_cell.length_b   1.000
_cell.length_c   1.000
_cell.angle_alpha   90.00
_cell.angle_beta   90.00
_cell.angle_gamma   90.00
#
_symmetry.space_group_name_H-M   'P 1'
#
loop_
_entity.id
_entity.type
_entity.pdbx_description
1 polymer ?
#
loop_
_entity_poly.entity_id
_entity_poly.type
_entity_poly.pdbx_seq_one_letter_code
_entity_poly.pdbx_strand_id
1 'polypeptide(L)'
;MRDEIRRAYIKAGPYQPILSEYPASNSKNHPRYFQPSWFKQFSWLECSPSKDVVFCLPCFLFNSNPTSRFGLTAFTHNGFSNWKKVHNGCNCAFLTHTGKDPNSLHNNAQRAYVDLMNQAQHIEVSLDRKTTQQISANRLRLKTSIDVVRWLSFQWCAFRGHDESSGSKNRGNFLELLSLLASYDEKVKDVLKNAPQNASYTSSTIQKEILQIYANRVRNVIHEEIGDRKFSIIVDEARDESKKEQMAIILRFVDKKGQVKERFFDIVHVKDTALLTLNNVIFNIGTLQLPGETRWSSHLNSVTSLLKMYNATSTILENLKNTTSNYSQRGDAHNAYNSLRSFEFIFILHVMKEVLGITDKLCQALQRRSQDILNAMSLLLTTKDLIQKLRDDGWNELLKNVISFCESSELDFPNMNAQYIVGRSHNKKEDVTVEHHYRVDIFFATIDTHLQELKSRFNENVVELLTLTIALDPKEFFKLFDIDKICILVNKFYPEYFSQQEKERLPYELKHYELDSVMYPLVDRLICLILTLPVSTTSLERAFSAMKIVKTRLRSKMKDDFLKSSLVMYIEKEIAEKFDINEIIDDFSKVNDRGVQFK
;
A
#
# COMPACT_ATOMS: atom_id res chain seq x y z
N MET A 1 -5.14 9.29 47.81
CA MET A 1 -5.67 8.65 49.04
C MET A 1 -6.34 9.61 50.03
N ARG A 2 -5.66 10.54 50.72
CA ARG A 2 -6.31 11.40 51.75
C ARG A 2 -7.42 12.31 51.19
N ASP A 3 -7.19 12.92 50.02
CA ASP A 3 -8.20 13.78 49.38
C ASP A 3 -9.34 13.02 48.71
N GLU A 4 -9.11 11.76 48.30
CA GLU A 4 -10.17 10.87 47.79
C GLU A 4 -11.15 10.50 48.92
N ILE A 5 -10.62 10.19 50.12
CA ILE A 5 -11.44 9.95 51.31
C ILE A 5 -12.26 11.20 51.65
N ARG A 6 -11.62 12.39 51.66
CA ARG A 6 -12.34 13.66 51.88
C ARG A 6 -13.46 13.87 50.87
N ARG A 7 -13.22 13.62 49.58
CA ARG A 7 -14.25 13.72 48.52
C ARG A 7 -15.43 12.77 48.74
N ALA A 8 -15.19 11.55 49.22
CA ALA A 8 -16.27 10.62 49.55
C ALA A 8 -17.17 11.15 50.67
N TYR A 9 -16.59 11.70 51.74
CA TYR A 9 -17.34 12.36 52.82
C TYR A 9 -18.11 13.59 52.33
N ILE A 10 -17.49 14.43 51.51
CA ILE A 10 -18.14 15.63 50.95
C ILE A 10 -19.33 15.26 50.06
N LYS A 11 -19.21 14.20 49.25
CA LYS A 11 -20.30 13.70 48.39
C LYS A 11 -21.47 13.13 49.19
N ALA A 12 -21.19 12.50 50.34
CA ALA A 12 -22.23 12.01 51.24
C ALA A 12 -22.96 13.15 51.97
N GLY A 13 -22.28 14.30 52.12
CA GLY A 13 -22.78 15.44 52.87
C GLY A 13 -22.77 15.19 54.39
N PRO A 14 -23.07 16.22 55.20
CA PRO A 14 -23.14 16.07 56.64
C PRO A 14 -24.31 15.16 57.03
N TYR A 15 -24.05 14.24 57.95
CA TYR A 15 -25.09 13.35 58.45
C TYR A 15 -26.07 14.10 59.37
N GLN A 16 -27.28 14.38 58.87
CA GLN A 16 -28.31 15.18 59.54
C GLN A 16 -29.63 14.40 59.74
N PRO A 17 -29.63 13.33 60.56
CA PRO A 17 -30.84 12.53 60.79
C PRO A 17 -31.88 13.33 61.57
N ILE A 18 -33.15 13.31 61.13
CA ILE A 18 -34.30 13.84 61.89
C ILE A 18 -34.91 12.68 62.68
N LEU A 19 -34.72 12.70 64.00
CA LEU A 19 -35.23 11.67 64.90
C LEU A 19 -36.55 12.10 65.55
N SER A 20 -37.41 11.14 65.87
CA SER A 20 -38.64 11.38 66.64
C SER A 20 -38.33 11.90 68.04
N GLU A 21 -37.22 11.45 68.64
CA GLU A 21 -36.73 11.90 69.95
C GLU A 21 -35.19 11.93 69.97
N TYR A 22 -34.60 13.00 70.50
CA TYR A 22 -33.15 13.11 70.71
C TYR A 22 -32.79 12.87 72.19
N PRO A 23 -31.60 12.31 72.48
CA PRO A 23 -31.18 12.08 73.85
C PRO A 23 -31.13 13.39 74.67
N ALA A 24 -31.47 13.29 75.95
CA ALA A 24 -31.39 14.42 76.88
C ALA A 24 -29.99 14.48 77.53
N SER A 25 -29.34 15.64 77.45
CA SER A 25 -28.06 15.91 78.10
C SER A 25 -28.27 16.67 79.41
N ASN A 26 -27.84 16.06 80.52
CA ASN A 26 -27.72 16.56 81.89
C ASN A 26 -28.97 17.12 82.61
N SER A 27 -29.08 16.71 83.89
CA SER A 27 -30.03 17.14 84.95
C SER A 27 -31.49 16.70 84.80
N LYS A 28 -31.97 15.90 85.77
CA LYS A 28 -33.38 15.47 85.92
C LYS A 28 -34.38 16.64 86.02
N ASN A 29 -33.93 17.84 86.34
CA ASN A 29 -34.80 19.00 86.57
C ASN A 29 -35.03 19.87 85.32
N HIS A 30 -34.13 19.85 84.33
CA HIS A 30 -34.26 20.62 83.08
C HIS A 30 -33.55 19.92 81.90
N PRO A 31 -34.16 18.87 81.31
CA PRO A 31 -33.55 18.14 80.21
C PRO A 31 -33.36 19.06 78.99
N ARG A 32 -32.16 19.06 78.41
CA ARG A 32 -31.86 19.78 77.16
C ARG A 32 -31.53 18.77 76.07
N TYR A 33 -32.09 19.00 74.90
CA TYR A 33 -31.94 18.13 73.74
C TYR A 33 -31.44 18.93 72.54
N PHE A 34 -30.78 18.22 71.62
CA PHE A 34 -30.46 18.74 70.31
C PHE A 34 -31.75 19.12 69.56
N GLN A 35 -31.75 20.25 68.85
CA GLN A 35 -32.91 20.69 68.06
C GLN A 35 -32.68 20.44 66.56
N PRO A 36 -33.55 19.69 65.88
CA PRO A 36 -33.49 19.49 64.42
C PRO A 36 -33.48 20.79 63.62
N SER A 37 -34.13 21.85 64.14
CA SER A 37 -34.14 23.17 63.52
C SER A 37 -32.75 23.77 63.32
N TRP A 38 -31.74 23.32 64.07
CA TRP A 38 -30.36 23.78 63.91
C TRP A 38 -29.72 23.30 62.60
N PHE A 39 -30.12 22.15 62.04
CA PHE A 39 -29.65 21.73 60.72
C PHE A 39 -30.02 22.72 59.61
N LYS A 40 -31.22 23.32 59.71
CA LYS A 40 -31.66 24.37 58.77
C LYS A 40 -30.87 25.67 58.93
N GLN A 41 -30.38 25.96 60.13
CA GLN A 41 -29.64 27.20 60.43
C GLN A 41 -28.14 27.06 60.13
N PHE A 42 -27.59 25.85 60.25
CA PHE A 42 -26.16 25.58 60.07
C PHE A 42 -25.97 24.34 59.19
N SER A 43 -25.81 24.59 57.89
CA SER A 43 -25.69 23.54 56.88
C SER A 43 -24.48 22.62 57.04
N TRP A 44 -23.46 23.03 57.80
CA TRP A 44 -22.24 22.26 58.07
C TRP A 44 -22.35 21.27 59.24
N LEU A 45 -23.45 21.32 60.03
CA LEU A 45 -23.62 20.50 61.22
C LEU A 45 -23.78 19.03 60.86
N GLU A 46 -22.95 18.19 61.47
CA GLU A 46 -23.06 16.74 61.42
C GLU A 46 -23.39 16.21 62.82
N CYS A 47 -24.38 15.33 62.93
CA CYS A 47 -24.82 14.78 64.22
C CYS A 47 -24.45 13.30 64.33
N SER A 48 -23.96 12.88 65.49
CA SER A 48 -23.78 11.46 65.83
C SER A 48 -24.81 11.06 66.89
N PRO A 49 -25.96 10.47 66.51
CA PRO A 49 -27.01 10.10 67.46
C PRO A 49 -26.55 9.13 68.55
N SER A 50 -25.65 8.20 68.20
CA SER A 50 -25.10 7.21 69.13
C SER A 50 -24.26 7.83 70.25
N LYS A 51 -23.71 9.03 70.02
CA LYS A 51 -22.83 9.73 70.97
C LYS A 51 -23.46 11.02 71.54
N ASP A 52 -24.65 11.41 71.06
CA ASP A 52 -25.31 12.68 71.37
C ASP A 52 -24.38 13.91 71.25
N VAL A 53 -23.62 13.98 70.16
CA VAL A 53 -22.69 15.09 69.87
C VAL A 53 -22.84 15.58 68.44
N VAL A 54 -22.46 16.84 68.21
CA VAL A 54 -22.33 17.41 66.86
C VAL A 54 -20.90 17.77 66.50
N PHE A 55 -20.63 17.68 65.21
CA PHE A 55 -19.38 18.02 64.55
C PHE A 55 -19.62 19.05 63.44
N CYS A 56 -18.55 19.64 62.95
CA CYS A 56 -18.54 20.48 61.77
C CYS A 56 -17.80 19.77 60.66
N LEU A 57 -18.52 19.31 59.63
CA LEU A 57 -17.95 18.48 58.56
C LEU A 57 -16.74 19.13 57.86
N PRO A 58 -16.78 20.41 57.44
CA PRO A 58 -15.61 21.10 56.87
C PRO A 58 -14.41 21.10 57.82
N CYS A 59 -14.61 21.43 59.10
CA CYS A 59 -13.54 21.46 60.08
C CYS A 59 -13.03 20.07 60.45
N PHE A 60 -13.89 19.05 60.44
CA PHE A 60 -13.52 17.66 60.66
C PHE A 60 -12.57 17.16 59.57
N LEU A 61 -12.81 17.52 58.31
CA LEU A 61 -12.03 17.06 57.16
C LEU A 61 -10.70 17.83 56.95
N PHE A 62 -10.67 19.13 57.25
CA PHE A 62 -9.57 20.02 56.86
C PHE A 62 -8.76 20.61 58.02
N ASN A 63 -9.11 20.36 59.28
CA ASN A 63 -8.31 20.86 60.40
C ASN A 63 -6.95 20.13 60.49
N SER A 64 -5.86 20.90 60.41
CA SER A 64 -4.50 20.39 60.26
C SER A 64 -3.64 20.53 61.53
N ASN A 65 -4.08 21.29 62.55
CA ASN A 65 -3.29 21.55 63.77
C ASN A 65 -4.17 21.59 65.04
N PRO A 66 -4.11 20.57 65.92
CA PRO A 66 -4.79 20.59 67.22
C PRO A 66 -3.93 21.31 68.28
N THR A 67 -3.57 22.58 68.06
CA THR A 67 -2.85 23.36 69.09
C THR A 67 -3.82 23.94 70.12
N SER A 68 -3.98 23.18 71.21
CA SER A 68 -4.18 23.58 72.62
C SER A 68 -4.94 24.89 72.96
N ARG A 69 -6.19 25.03 72.49
CA ARG A 69 -7.20 25.84 73.21
C ARG A 69 -8.48 25.03 73.42
N PHE A 70 -8.88 24.87 74.68
CA PHE A 70 -10.15 24.26 75.07
C PHE A 70 -11.32 24.96 74.36
N GLY A 71 -12.03 24.24 73.49
CA GLY A 71 -13.14 24.75 72.66
C GLY A 71 -12.96 24.52 71.16
N LEU A 72 -11.72 24.40 70.67
CA LEU A 72 -11.42 24.21 69.23
C LEU A 72 -11.58 22.76 68.75
N THR A 73 -11.40 21.78 69.63
CA THR A 73 -11.61 20.36 69.31
C THR A 73 -13.07 19.91 69.45
N ALA A 74 -13.95 20.76 69.98
CA ALA A 74 -15.33 20.42 70.26
C ALA A 74 -16.11 20.11 68.97
N PHE A 75 -15.86 20.83 67.88
CA PHE A 75 -16.53 20.60 66.60
C PHE A 75 -15.74 19.71 65.62
N THR A 76 -14.64 19.10 66.07
CA THR A 76 -13.79 18.23 65.24
C THR A 76 -13.62 16.85 65.85
N HIS A 77 -12.78 16.69 66.89
CA HIS A 77 -12.44 15.37 67.43
C HIS A 77 -13.37 14.93 68.57
N ASN A 78 -13.67 15.85 69.50
CA ASN A 78 -14.33 15.48 70.77
C ASN A 78 -15.86 15.46 70.68
N GLY A 79 -16.44 16.17 69.71
CA GLY A 79 -17.87 16.35 69.59
C GLY A 79 -18.40 17.39 70.59
N PHE A 80 -19.41 18.16 70.17
CA PHE A 80 -20.04 19.19 70.99
C PHE A 80 -21.41 18.72 71.46
N SER A 81 -21.65 18.72 72.78
CA SER A 81 -22.92 18.33 73.40
C SER A 81 -23.44 19.31 74.46
N ASN A 82 -22.84 20.50 74.58
CA ASN A 82 -23.24 21.51 75.55
C ASN A 82 -24.37 22.40 75.01
N TRP A 83 -25.58 21.84 74.96
CA TRP A 83 -26.78 22.49 74.39
C TRP A 83 -27.15 23.82 75.07
N LYS A 84 -26.74 24.04 76.34
CA LYS A 84 -26.95 25.32 77.04
C LYS A 84 -26.28 26.49 76.33
N LYS A 85 -25.13 26.26 75.69
CA LYS A 85 -24.37 27.31 74.98
C LYS A 85 -24.91 27.62 73.58
N VAL A 86 -25.93 26.91 73.08
CA VAL A 86 -26.50 27.15 71.75
C VAL A 86 -27.53 28.29 71.76
N HIS A 87 -28.27 28.46 72.86
CA HIS A 87 -29.27 29.54 73.02
C HIS A 87 -28.73 30.83 73.67
N ASN A 88 -27.41 31.02 73.70
CA ASN A 88 -26.76 32.15 74.39
C ASN A 88 -26.58 33.40 73.51
N GLY A 89 -27.55 33.71 72.64
CA GLY A 89 -27.53 34.89 71.77
C GLY A 89 -26.25 35.02 70.92
N CYS A 90 -25.60 36.17 71.00
CA CYS A 90 -24.33 36.45 70.29
C CYS A 90 -23.14 35.60 70.76
N ASN A 91 -23.25 34.95 71.93
CA ASN A 91 -22.27 34.01 72.49
C ASN A 91 -22.67 32.54 72.23
N CYS A 92 -23.53 32.30 71.22
CA CYS A 92 -23.86 30.96 70.77
C CYS A 92 -22.60 30.20 70.34
N ALA A 93 -22.44 28.97 70.82
CA ALA A 93 -21.28 28.13 70.49
C ALA A 93 -21.12 27.90 68.98
N PHE A 94 -22.22 27.77 68.22
CA PHE A 94 -22.18 27.58 66.77
C PHE A 94 -21.72 28.86 66.06
N LEU A 95 -22.26 30.03 66.43
CA LEU A 95 -21.84 31.33 65.87
C LEU A 95 -20.40 31.70 66.24
N THR A 96 -19.98 31.32 67.45
CA THR A 96 -18.60 31.53 67.91
C THR A 96 -17.63 30.61 67.15
N HIS A 97 -18.06 29.38 66.79
CA HIS A 97 -17.28 28.45 65.99
C HIS A 97 -17.09 28.91 64.55
N THR A 98 -18.17 29.38 63.89
CA THR A 98 -18.06 29.96 62.54
C THR A 98 -17.13 31.16 62.52
N GLY A 99 -17.12 31.92 63.62
CA GLY A 99 -16.33 33.14 63.76
C GLY A 99 -16.85 34.27 62.86
N LYS A 100 -16.43 35.50 63.16
CA LYS A 100 -16.79 36.68 62.35
C LYS A 100 -15.70 37.05 61.33
N ASP A 101 -14.49 36.55 61.52
CA ASP A 101 -13.33 36.84 60.66
C ASP A 101 -13.34 35.93 59.42
N PRO A 102 -13.12 36.47 58.20
CA PRO A 102 -12.98 35.68 56.97
C PRO A 102 -11.87 34.62 57.02
N ASN A 103 -10.87 34.80 57.89
CA ASN A 103 -9.75 33.88 58.14
C ASN A 103 -9.93 33.05 59.40
N SER A 104 -11.15 32.96 59.95
CA SER A 104 -11.46 32.01 61.02
C SER A 104 -11.14 30.59 60.57
N LEU A 105 -10.84 29.69 61.52
CA LEU A 105 -10.54 28.30 61.21
C LEU A 105 -11.68 27.60 60.47
N HIS A 106 -12.92 27.96 60.79
CA HIS A 106 -14.10 27.47 60.06
C HIS A 106 -14.11 27.99 58.63
N ASN A 107 -13.93 29.29 58.41
CA ASN A 107 -13.96 29.87 57.06
C ASN A 107 -12.78 29.40 56.19
N ASN A 108 -11.62 29.12 56.79
CA ASN A 108 -10.48 28.50 56.10
C ASN A 108 -10.79 27.05 55.70
N ALA A 109 -11.38 26.26 56.61
CA ALA A 109 -11.81 24.90 56.31
C ALA A 109 -12.95 24.86 55.27
N GLN A 110 -13.87 25.83 55.32
CA GLN A 110 -14.96 25.98 54.35
C GLN A 110 -14.43 26.35 52.96
N ARG A 111 -13.41 27.23 52.87
CA ARG A 111 -12.72 27.50 51.60
C ARG A 111 -12.04 26.25 51.05
N ALA A 112 -11.26 25.55 51.87
CA ALA A 112 -10.62 24.30 51.45
C ALA A 112 -11.64 23.22 51.02
N TYR A 113 -12.81 23.16 51.68
CA TYR A 113 -13.94 22.30 51.31
C TYR A 113 -14.51 22.65 49.92
N VAL A 114 -14.69 23.94 49.63
CA VAL A 114 -15.19 24.42 48.33
C VAL A 114 -14.12 24.27 47.24
N ASP A 115 -12.86 24.57 47.53
CA ASP A 115 -11.75 24.48 46.59
C ASP A 115 -11.51 23.03 46.15
N LEU A 116 -11.60 22.05 47.07
CA LEU A 116 -11.49 20.62 46.73
C LEU A 116 -12.64 20.14 45.83
N MET A 117 -13.79 20.82 45.85
CA MET A 117 -14.94 20.53 44.99
C MET A 117 -14.83 21.16 43.60
N ASN A 118 -14.04 22.23 43.45
CA ASN A 118 -13.84 22.94 42.19
C ASN A 118 -12.75 22.28 41.31
N GLN A 119 -13.00 21.03 40.90
CA GLN A 119 -12.06 20.22 40.09
C GLN A 119 -11.56 20.92 38.82
N ALA A 120 -12.37 21.77 38.20
CA ALA A 120 -12.05 22.47 36.96
C ALA A 120 -10.89 23.49 37.08
N GLN A 121 -10.51 23.90 38.29
CA GLN A 121 -9.43 24.89 38.53
C GLN A 121 -8.10 24.25 38.96
N HIS A 122 -8.03 22.93 39.09
CA HIS A 122 -6.78 22.26 39.42
C HIS A 122 -5.75 22.42 38.29
N ILE A 123 -4.49 22.67 38.67
CA ILE A 123 -3.36 22.82 37.75
C ILE A 123 -3.22 21.57 36.87
N GLU A 124 -3.41 20.38 37.44
CA GLU A 124 -3.37 19.10 36.73
C GLU A 124 -4.42 19.05 35.60
N VAL A 125 -5.68 19.37 35.89
CA VAL A 125 -6.76 19.41 34.88
C VAL A 125 -6.50 20.46 33.80
N SER A 126 -5.90 21.59 34.17
CA SER A 126 -5.54 22.65 33.22
C SER A 126 -4.33 22.28 32.34
N LEU A 127 -3.35 21.57 32.90
CA LEU A 127 -2.22 21.02 32.17
C LEU A 127 -2.69 19.92 31.21
N ASP A 128 -3.51 19.00 31.66
CA ASP A 128 -4.09 17.93 30.84
C ASP A 128 -4.91 18.49 29.67
N ARG A 129 -5.70 19.54 29.90
CA ARG A 129 -6.46 20.21 28.84
C ARG A 129 -5.55 20.87 27.80
N LYS A 130 -4.46 21.53 28.23
CA LYS A 130 -3.47 22.12 27.32
C LYS A 130 -2.74 21.04 26.52
N THR A 131 -2.35 19.95 27.17
CA THR A 131 -1.71 18.79 26.53
C THR A 131 -2.64 18.16 25.49
N THR A 132 -3.92 17.98 25.81
CA THR A 132 -4.93 17.42 24.88
C THR A 132 -5.13 18.31 23.66
N GLN A 133 -5.22 19.63 23.84
CA GLN A 133 -5.32 20.57 22.72
C GLN A 133 -4.08 20.52 21.84
N GLN A 134 -2.89 20.45 22.43
CA GLN A 134 -1.63 20.38 21.70
C GLN A 134 -1.50 19.06 20.91
N ILE A 135 -1.90 17.92 21.50
CA ILE A 135 -1.97 16.63 20.80
C ILE A 135 -2.93 16.72 19.61
N SER A 136 -4.12 17.29 19.80
CA SER A 136 -5.10 17.44 18.73
C SER A 136 -4.58 18.30 17.57
N ALA A 137 -3.86 19.38 17.88
CA ALA A 137 -3.23 20.25 16.89
C ALA A 137 -2.12 19.50 16.13
N ASN A 138 -1.25 18.76 16.83
CA ASN A 138 -0.19 17.97 16.19
C ASN A 138 -0.76 16.88 15.28
N ARG A 139 -1.81 16.17 15.72
CA ARG A 139 -2.52 15.18 14.90
C ARG A 139 -3.15 15.83 13.66
N LEU A 140 -3.81 16.99 13.79
CA LEU A 140 -4.39 17.71 12.66
C LEU A 140 -3.31 18.13 11.63
N ARG A 141 -2.15 18.61 12.11
CA ARG A 141 -1.03 18.97 11.24
C ARG A 141 -0.56 17.79 10.41
N LEU A 142 -0.25 16.69 11.09
CA LEU A 142 0.28 15.49 10.46
C LEU A 142 -0.76 14.85 9.55
N LYS A 143 -2.03 14.82 9.96
CA LYS A 143 -3.16 14.37 9.13
C LYS A 143 -3.20 15.13 7.80
N THR A 144 -3.11 16.45 7.85
CA THR A 144 -3.11 17.30 6.64
C THR A 144 -1.93 16.95 5.73
N SER A 145 -0.72 16.80 6.28
CA SER A 145 0.44 16.34 5.50
C SER A 145 0.24 14.94 4.89
N ILE A 146 -0.32 14.00 5.65
CA ILE A 146 -0.61 12.64 5.20
C ILE A 146 -1.60 12.64 4.04
N ASP A 147 -2.67 13.43 4.13
CA ASP A 147 -3.69 13.55 3.10
C ASP A 147 -3.10 14.09 1.79
N VAL A 148 -2.25 15.11 1.88
CA VAL A 148 -1.55 15.65 0.70
C VAL A 148 -0.61 14.60 0.09
N VAL A 149 0.20 13.89 0.91
CA VAL A 149 1.06 12.80 0.40
C VAL A 149 0.23 11.73 -0.31
N ARG A 150 -0.86 11.28 0.32
CA ARG A 150 -1.75 10.25 -0.23
C ARG A 150 -2.33 10.70 -1.57
N TRP A 151 -2.87 11.92 -1.64
CA TRP A 151 -3.45 12.45 -2.86
C TRP A 151 -2.42 12.56 -3.99
N LEU A 152 -1.25 13.14 -3.70
CA LEU A 152 -0.18 13.27 -4.70
C LEU A 152 0.32 11.91 -5.20
N SER A 153 0.44 10.91 -4.31
CA SER A 153 0.82 9.55 -4.71
C SER A 153 -0.22 8.90 -5.60
N PHE A 154 -1.51 9.03 -5.28
CA PHE A 154 -2.60 8.42 -6.07
C PHE A 154 -2.78 9.10 -7.43
N GLN A 155 -2.61 10.42 -7.50
CA GLN A 155 -2.68 11.18 -8.76
C GLN A 155 -1.34 11.20 -9.50
N TRP A 156 -0.31 10.58 -8.92
CA TRP A 156 1.04 10.58 -9.45
C TRP A 156 1.69 11.99 -9.59
N CYS A 157 1.16 13.01 -8.93
CA CYS A 157 1.73 14.34 -9.02
C CYS A 157 3.15 14.41 -8.42
N ALA A 158 4.01 15.26 -8.98
CA ALA A 158 5.32 15.53 -8.39
C ALA A 158 5.12 16.21 -7.03
N PHE A 159 5.89 15.83 -6.02
CA PHE A 159 5.70 16.41 -4.68
C PHE A 159 6.36 17.79 -4.58
N ARG A 160 7.56 17.91 -5.16
CA ARG A 160 8.48 19.01 -4.92
C ARG A 160 8.57 19.96 -6.10
N GLY A 161 8.78 21.23 -5.79
CA GLY A 161 9.13 22.27 -6.74
C GLY A 161 10.63 22.36 -6.94
N HIS A 162 11.07 23.08 -7.97
CA HIS A 162 12.48 23.43 -8.14
C HIS A 162 12.97 24.38 -7.04
N ASP A 163 12.11 25.30 -6.59
CA ASP A 163 12.35 26.22 -5.49
C ASP A 163 11.17 26.23 -4.51
N GLU A 164 11.40 25.76 -3.29
CA GLU A 164 10.39 25.66 -2.21
C GLU A 164 10.46 26.87 -1.25
N SER A 165 11.31 27.86 -1.54
CA SER A 165 11.48 29.08 -0.75
C SER A 165 10.19 29.90 -0.65
N SER A 166 10.05 30.70 0.39
CA SER A 166 8.84 31.53 0.61
C SER A 166 8.64 32.60 -0.46
N GLY A 167 9.69 32.98 -1.20
CA GLY A 167 9.62 33.96 -2.30
C GLY A 167 9.31 33.34 -3.68
N SER A 168 9.26 32.00 -3.77
CA SER A 168 8.96 31.31 -5.03
C SER A 168 7.49 31.46 -5.41
N LYS A 169 7.22 31.67 -6.70
CA LYS A 169 5.85 31.68 -7.26
C LYS A 169 5.21 30.29 -7.30
N ASN A 170 6.01 29.22 -7.24
CA ASN A 170 5.54 27.84 -7.22
C ASN A 170 6.46 27.01 -6.33
N ARG A 171 5.99 26.68 -5.14
CA ARG A 171 6.75 25.96 -4.11
C ARG A 171 6.65 24.44 -4.25
N GLY A 172 6.06 23.95 -5.34
CA GLY A 172 5.80 22.54 -5.59
C GLY A 172 4.45 22.09 -5.06
N ASN A 173 3.89 21.05 -5.69
CA ASN A 173 2.50 20.65 -5.45
C ASN A 173 2.22 20.33 -3.98
N PHE A 174 3.16 19.75 -3.23
CA PHE A 174 2.94 19.45 -1.81
C PHE A 174 2.67 20.71 -0.97
N LEU A 175 3.52 21.74 -1.10
CA LEU A 175 3.38 22.98 -0.33
C LEU A 175 2.20 23.82 -0.83
N GLU A 176 1.95 23.82 -2.14
CA GLU A 176 0.78 24.50 -2.71
C GLU A 176 -0.54 23.84 -2.28
N LEU A 177 -0.62 22.50 -2.24
CA LEU A 177 -1.82 21.80 -1.77
C LEU A 177 -2.06 22.01 -0.27
N LEU A 178 -1.00 22.06 0.54
CA LEU A 178 -1.12 22.45 1.96
C LEU A 178 -1.64 23.88 2.11
N SER A 179 -1.14 24.81 1.29
CA SER A 179 -1.59 26.20 1.30
C SER A 179 -3.05 26.31 0.87
N LEU A 180 -3.47 25.50 -0.11
CA LEU A 180 -4.86 25.39 -0.55
C LEU A 180 -5.75 24.86 0.59
N LEU A 181 -5.38 23.75 1.25
CA LEU A 181 -6.15 23.22 2.37
C LEU A 181 -6.27 24.22 3.52
N ALA A 182 -5.19 24.95 3.83
CA ALA A 182 -5.20 26.02 4.81
C ALA A 182 -6.11 27.20 4.42
N SER A 183 -6.39 27.41 3.14
CA SER A 183 -7.33 28.45 2.70
C SER A 183 -8.80 28.09 2.94
N TYR A 184 -9.12 26.80 3.05
CA TYR A 184 -10.48 26.31 3.31
C TYR A 184 -10.77 26.07 4.80
N ASP A 185 -9.74 25.83 5.62
CA ASP A 185 -9.90 25.55 7.06
C ASP A 185 -8.93 26.39 7.91
N GLU A 186 -9.48 27.36 8.65
CA GLU A 186 -8.71 28.23 9.55
C GLU A 186 -7.99 27.42 10.65
N LYS A 187 -8.53 26.30 11.12
CA LYS A 187 -7.83 25.45 12.10
C LYS A 187 -6.58 24.82 11.49
N VAL A 188 -6.66 24.35 10.25
CA VAL A 188 -5.50 23.80 9.53
C VAL A 188 -4.44 24.88 9.33
N LYS A 189 -4.86 26.08 8.92
CA LYS A 189 -3.98 27.25 8.75
C LYS A 189 -3.26 27.62 10.05
N ASP A 190 -3.98 27.69 11.16
CA ASP A 190 -3.42 28.01 12.47
C ASP A 190 -2.41 26.96 12.92
N VAL A 191 -2.75 25.68 12.75
CA VAL A 191 -1.89 24.56 13.11
C VAL A 191 -0.62 24.51 12.26
N LEU A 192 -0.71 24.80 10.95
CA LEU A 192 0.46 24.84 10.06
C LEU A 192 1.39 26.03 10.35
N LYS A 193 0.83 27.20 10.71
CA LYS A 193 1.62 28.38 11.08
C LYS A 193 2.31 28.22 12.44
N ASN A 194 1.62 27.65 13.42
CA ASN A 194 2.09 27.54 14.80
C ASN A 194 2.83 26.21 15.07
N ALA A 195 3.63 25.74 14.12
CA ALA A 195 4.39 24.50 14.28
C ALA A 195 5.55 24.67 15.27
N PRO A 196 5.64 23.86 16.34
CA PRO A 196 6.75 23.92 17.27
C PRO A 196 8.00 23.29 16.64
N GLN A 197 9.11 24.04 16.61
CA GLN A 197 10.43 23.56 16.19
C GLN A 197 10.39 22.77 14.85
N ASN A 198 10.76 21.48 14.87
CA ASN A 198 10.87 20.59 13.71
C ASN A 198 9.54 19.86 13.37
N ALA A 199 8.45 20.14 14.08
CA ALA A 199 7.15 19.47 13.90
C ALA A 199 6.29 20.12 12.81
N SER A 200 6.90 20.70 11.78
CA SER A 200 6.19 21.25 10.61
C SER A 200 5.65 20.15 9.70
N TYR A 201 6.30 18.98 9.68
CA TYR A 201 5.95 17.81 8.86
C TYR A 201 5.80 18.10 7.36
N THR A 202 6.51 19.12 6.88
CA THR A 202 6.47 19.53 5.46
C THR A 202 7.72 19.14 4.68
N SER A 203 8.77 18.67 5.36
CA SER A 203 10.06 18.39 4.73
C SER A 203 10.03 17.15 3.82
N SER A 204 10.94 17.12 2.85
CA SER A 204 11.05 15.97 1.93
C SER A 204 11.38 14.64 2.61
N THR A 205 12.02 14.68 3.79
CA THR A 205 12.29 13.48 4.59
C THR A 205 11.00 12.94 5.20
N ILE A 206 10.16 13.83 5.73
CA ILE A 206 8.84 13.44 6.26
C ILE A 206 7.93 12.91 5.17
N GLN A 207 7.92 13.55 3.99
CA GLN A 207 7.17 13.05 2.82
C GLN A 207 7.58 11.61 2.45
N LYS A 208 8.88 11.32 2.43
CA LYS A 208 9.41 9.96 2.19
C LYS A 208 8.98 8.97 3.26
N GLU A 209 9.05 9.39 4.52
CA GLU A 209 8.73 8.55 5.66
C GLU A 209 7.25 8.17 5.68
N ILE A 210 6.34 9.13 5.47
CA ILE A 210 4.91 8.87 5.32
C ILE A 210 4.66 7.88 4.17
N LEU A 211 5.31 8.10 3.03
CA LEU A 211 5.16 7.24 1.86
C LEU A 211 5.66 5.80 2.12
N GLN A 212 6.77 5.65 2.85
CA GLN A 212 7.30 4.35 3.25
C GLN A 212 6.35 3.62 4.22
N ILE A 213 5.74 4.33 5.17
CA ILE A 213 4.75 3.75 6.09
C ILE A 213 3.57 3.18 5.31
N TYR A 214 3.05 3.95 4.37
CA TYR A 214 1.98 3.49 3.48
C TYR A 214 2.40 2.25 2.68
N ALA A 215 3.55 2.29 2.02
CA ALA A 215 4.04 1.17 1.22
C ALA A 215 4.25 -0.10 2.07
N ASN A 216 4.78 0.05 3.29
CA ASN A 216 4.96 -1.08 4.21
C ASN A 216 3.62 -1.66 4.66
N ARG A 217 2.62 -0.82 4.96
CA ARG A 217 1.27 -1.29 5.25
C ARG A 217 0.66 -2.07 4.09
N VAL A 218 0.79 -1.57 2.85
CA VAL A 218 0.32 -2.30 1.65
C VAL A 218 0.98 -3.67 1.56
N ARG A 219 2.30 -3.76 1.75
CA ARG A 219 3.03 -5.03 1.75
C ARG A 219 2.56 -5.97 2.85
N ASN A 220 2.27 -5.46 4.05
CA ASN A 220 1.72 -6.27 5.15
C ASN A 220 0.33 -6.82 4.82
N VAL A 221 -0.54 -6.01 4.19
CA VAL A 221 -1.85 -6.51 3.72
C VAL A 221 -1.68 -7.59 2.66
N ILE A 222 -0.76 -7.42 1.71
CA ILE A 222 -0.47 -8.45 0.71
C ILE A 222 0.01 -9.75 1.41
N HIS A 223 0.89 -9.63 2.40
CA HIS A 223 1.36 -10.76 3.20
C HIS A 223 0.19 -11.47 3.93
N GLU A 224 -0.73 -10.71 4.54
CA GLU A 224 -1.94 -11.26 5.19
C GLU A 224 -2.95 -11.87 4.19
N GLU A 225 -3.06 -11.31 2.98
CA GLU A 225 -3.89 -11.86 1.89
C GLU A 225 -3.37 -13.25 1.47
N ILE A 226 -2.04 -13.43 1.42
CA ILE A 226 -1.37 -14.71 1.10
C ILE A 226 -1.51 -15.71 2.26
N GLY A 227 -1.15 -15.30 3.49
CA GLY A 227 -1.08 -16.18 4.66
C GLY A 227 -0.05 -17.30 4.47
N ASP A 228 -0.40 -18.53 4.88
CA ASP A 228 0.49 -19.71 4.76
C ASP A 228 0.40 -20.41 3.39
N ARG A 229 -0.28 -19.80 2.41
CA ARG A 229 -0.48 -20.38 1.09
C ARG A 229 0.77 -20.29 0.23
N LYS A 230 0.84 -21.18 -0.75
CA LYS A 230 1.85 -21.12 -1.80
C LYS A 230 1.53 -19.98 -2.76
N PHE A 231 2.56 -19.32 -3.25
CA PHE A 231 2.50 -18.25 -4.23
C PHE A 231 3.65 -18.41 -5.22
N SER A 232 3.52 -17.81 -6.39
CA SER A 232 4.61 -17.66 -7.34
C SER A 232 5.07 -16.22 -7.40
N ILE A 233 6.32 -16.04 -7.83
CA ILE A 233 6.92 -14.74 -8.05
C ILE A 233 7.09 -14.57 -9.55
N ILE A 234 6.56 -13.47 -10.08
CA ILE A 234 6.74 -13.05 -11.46
C ILE A 234 7.69 -11.87 -11.45
N VAL A 235 8.78 -12.00 -12.18
CA VAL A 235 9.88 -11.04 -12.20
C VAL A 235 10.23 -10.74 -13.64
N ASP A 236 10.45 -9.46 -13.93
CA ASP A 236 10.97 -9.01 -15.23
C ASP A 236 11.79 -7.74 -15.02
N GLU A 237 12.55 -7.36 -16.04
CA GLU A 237 13.46 -6.22 -16.04
C GLU A 237 13.12 -5.22 -17.14
N ALA A 238 13.11 -3.95 -16.76
CA ALA A 238 13.01 -2.86 -17.72
C ALA A 238 13.91 -1.68 -17.31
N ARG A 239 14.41 -0.98 -18.33
CA ARG A 239 15.13 0.28 -18.13
C ARG A 239 14.17 1.41 -17.76
N ASP A 240 14.56 2.18 -16.76
CA ASP A 240 13.91 3.46 -16.45
C ASP A 240 14.43 4.63 -17.32
N GLU A 241 13.80 5.80 -17.18
CA GLU A 241 14.19 7.04 -17.90
C GLU A 241 15.63 7.50 -17.60
N SER A 242 16.22 7.03 -16.50
CA SER A 242 17.62 7.29 -16.13
C SER A 242 18.57 6.22 -16.69
N LYS A 243 18.08 5.32 -17.57
CA LYS A 243 18.79 4.19 -18.17
C LYS A 243 19.31 3.17 -17.15
N LYS A 244 18.69 3.10 -15.97
CA LYS A 244 18.99 2.08 -14.97
C LYS A 244 18.09 0.88 -15.15
N GLU A 245 18.63 -0.33 -15.02
CA GLU A 245 17.84 -1.56 -14.99
C GLU A 245 17.04 -1.63 -13.68
N GLN A 246 15.75 -1.88 -13.80
CA GLN A 246 14.81 -2.01 -12.69
C GLN A 246 14.08 -3.34 -12.83
N MET A 247 14.05 -4.11 -11.74
CA MET A 247 13.40 -5.41 -11.68
C MET A 247 12.11 -5.30 -10.88
N ALA A 248 10.97 -5.55 -11.53
CA ALA A 248 9.66 -5.53 -10.89
C ALA A 248 9.33 -6.91 -10.30
N ILE A 249 8.74 -6.92 -9.12
CA ILE A 249 8.40 -8.15 -8.37
C ILE A 249 6.90 -8.18 -8.15
N ILE A 250 6.26 -9.23 -8.64
CA ILE A 250 4.83 -9.45 -8.54
C ILE A 250 4.58 -10.81 -7.90
N LEU A 251 3.68 -10.84 -6.92
CA LEU A 251 3.27 -12.07 -6.26
C LEU A 251 1.94 -12.53 -6.85
N ARG A 252 1.88 -13.77 -7.31
CA ARG A 252 0.66 -14.42 -7.79
C ARG A 252 0.26 -15.54 -6.86
N PHE A 253 -0.96 -15.47 -6.33
CA PHE A 253 -1.46 -16.39 -5.31
C PHE A 253 -2.97 -16.58 -5.42
N VAL A 254 -3.50 -17.58 -4.72
CA VAL A 254 -4.94 -17.82 -4.60
C VAL A 254 -5.42 -17.25 -3.26
N ASP A 255 -6.39 -16.34 -3.31
CA ASP A 255 -6.93 -15.70 -2.10
C ASP A 255 -7.86 -16.63 -1.30
N LYS A 256 -8.36 -16.16 -0.15
CA LYS A 256 -9.27 -16.96 0.70
C LYS A 256 -10.61 -17.30 0.05
N LYS A 257 -10.93 -16.69 -1.09
CA LYS A 257 -12.16 -16.90 -1.86
C LYS A 257 -11.92 -17.78 -3.08
N GLY A 258 -10.72 -18.38 -3.22
CA GLY A 258 -10.36 -19.22 -4.37
C GLY A 258 -10.07 -18.43 -5.64
N GLN A 259 -9.84 -17.11 -5.57
CA GLN A 259 -9.55 -16.29 -6.74
C GLN A 259 -8.05 -16.09 -6.92
N VAL A 260 -7.57 -16.21 -8.17
CA VAL A 260 -6.21 -15.83 -8.53
C VAL A 260 -6.05 -14.32 -8.40
N LYS A 261 -5.08 -13.90 -7.61
CA LYS A 261 -4.66 -12.51 -7.44
C LYS A 261 -3.21 -12.36 -7.89
N GLU A 262 -2.92 -11.20 -8.44
CA GLU A 262 -1.57 -10.74 -8.75
C GLU A 262 -1.42 -9.38 -8.06
N ARG A 263 -0.39 -9.25 -7.23
CA ARG A 263 -0.08 -8.06 -6.43
C ARG A 263 1.32 -7.57 -6.74
N PHE A 264 1.46 -6.29 -7.05
CA PHE A 264 2.76 -5.66 -7.16
C PHE A 264 3.38 -5.49 -5.77
N PHE A 265 4.57 -6.06 -5.57
CA PHE A 265 5.19 -6.10 -4.25
C PHE A 265 6.34 -5.09 -4.11
N ASP A 266 7.23 -5.05 -5.10
CA ASP A 266 8.33 -4.09 -5.10
C ASP A 266 8.95 -3.87 -6.48
N ILE A 267 9.79 -2.85 -6.57
CA ILE A 267 10.73 -2.66 -7.67
C ILE A 267 12.12 -2.44 -7.10
N VAL A 268 13.10 -3.15 -7.66
CA VAL A 268 14.48 -3.13 -7.19
C VAL A 268 15.41 -2.73 -8.31
N HIS A 269 16.29 -1.79 -8.03
CA HIS A 269 17.35 -1.43 -8.96
C HIS A 269 18.40 -2.54 -9.00
N VAL A 270 18.70 -3.02 -10.21
CA VAL A 270 19.74 -4.03 -10.45
C VAL A 270 20.92 -3.39 -11.17
N LYS A 271 22.15 -3.80 -10.80
CA LYS A 271 23.37 -3.25 -11.40
C LYS A 271 23.63 -3.78 -12.80
N ASP A 272 23.30 -5.06 -13.01
CA ASP A 272 23.45 -5.78 -14.27
C ASP A 272 22.38 -6.86 -14.37
N THR A 273 22.21 -7.39 -15.58
CA THR A 273 21.25 -8.45 -15.91
C THR A 273 21.87 -9.85 -15.72
N ALA A 274 22.96 -9.97 -14.95
CA ALA A 274 23.61 -11.25 -14.75
C ALA A 274 22.77 -12.12 -13.79
N LEU A 275 22.65 -13.40 -14.13
CA LEU A 275 21.87 -14.37 -13.37
C LEU A 275 22.20 -14.36 -11.87
N LEU A 276 23.48 -14.24 -11.51
CA LEU A 276 23.94 -14.20 -10.11
C LEU A 276 23.43 -12.96 -9.36
N THR A 277 23.41 -11.79 -10.00
CA THR A 277 22.96 -10.54 -9.39
C THR A 277 21.44 -10.59 -9.16
N LEU A 278 20.70 -11.08 -10.15
CA LEU A 278 19.25 -11.27 -10.06
C LEU A 278 18.88 -12.28 -8.97
N ASN A 279 19.62 -13.40 -8.91
CA ASN A 279 19.48 -14.39 -7.86
C ASN A 279 19.68 -13.78 -6.49
N ASN A 280 20.76 -13.03 -6.28
CA ASN A 280 21.02 -12.42 -4.98
C ASN A 280 19.92 -11.44 -4.58
N VAL A 281 19.35 -10.68 -5.53
CA VAL A 281 18.21 -9.79 -5.25
C VAL A 281 16.97 -10.61 -4.84
N ILE A 282 16.67 -11.71 -5.54
CA ILE A 282 15.54 -12.58 -5.21
C ILE A 282 15.76 -13.30 -3.87
N PHE A 283 16.95 -13.85 -3.62
CA PHE A 283 17.32 -14.54 -2.37
C PHE A 283 17.28 -13.62 -1.15
N ASN A 284 17.66 -12.35 -1.31
CA ASN A 284 17.54 -11.35 -0.23
C ASN A 284 16.07 -11.01 0.11
N ILE A 285 15.13 -11.37 -0.76
CA ILE A 285 13.68 -11.15 -0.59
C ILE A 285 12.98 -12.42 -0.07
N GLY A 286 13.61 -13.60 -0.23
CA GLY A 286 13.17 -14.87 0.35
C GLY A 286 13.90 -16.05 -0.28
N THR A 287 14.25 -17.08 0.50
CA THR A 287 14.97 -18.28 0.07
C THR A 287 14.18 -19.13 -0.93
N LEU A 288 14.24 -18.89 -2.25
CA LEU A 288 13.70 -19.78 -3.31
C LEU A 288 14.30 -19.51 -4.71
N GLN A 289 14.20 -20.53 -5.60
CA GLN A 289 14.84 -20.65 -6.94
C GLN A 289 14.19 -19.84 -8.09
N LEU A 290 14.94 -19.74 -9.20
CA LEU A 290 14.84 -18.78 -10.31
C LEU A 290 13.60 -18.85 -11.23
N PRO A 291 13.19 -17.69 -11.79
CA PRO A 291 12.33 -17.60 -12.97
C PRO A 291 13.10 -17.75 -14.30
N GLY A 292 12.44 -18.36 -15.30
CA GLY A 292 12.93 -18.46 -16.67
C GLY A 292 12.72 -17.17 -17.48
N GLU A 293 13.55 -16.97 -18.51
CA GLU A 293 13.55 -15.76 -19.35
C GLU A 293 12.26 -15.63 -20.18
N THR A 294 11.60 -14.47 -20.13
CA THR A 294 10.49 -14.11 -21.04
C THR A 294 10.60 -12.70 -21.61
N ARG A 295 10.54 -12.58 -22.94
CA ARG A 295 10.11 -11.37 -23.65
C ARG A 295 9.33 -11.75 -24.90
N TRP A 296 8.08 -11.33 -25.00
CA TRP A 296 7.35 -11.16 -26.26
C TRP A 296 6.60 -9.82 -26.16
N SER A 297 6.75 -8.93 -27.16
CA SER A 297 6.04 -7.65 -27.18
C SER A 297 5.48 -7.31 -28.56
N SER A 298 4.44 -6.47 -28.55
CA SER A 298 3.45 -6.20 -29.59
C SER A 298 3.90 -5.20 -30.66
N HIS A 299 4.97 -5.50 -31.39
CA HIS A 299 5.46 -4.61 -32.45
C HIS A 299 4.61 -4.59 -33.73
N LEU A 300 3.57 -5.43 -33.80
CA LEU A 300 2.67 -5.52 -34.97
C LEU A 300 2.02 -4.18 -35.32
N ASN A 301 1.55 -3.42 -34.33
CA ASN A 301 0.91 -2.12 -34.56
C ASN A 301 1.88 -1.11 -35.17
N SER A 302 3.14 -1.12 -34.74
CA SER A 302 4.17 -0.24 -35.28
C SER A 302 4.49 -0.58 -36.74
N VAL A 303 4.68 -1.88 -37.04
CA VAL A 303 4.92 -2.38 -38.41
C VAL A 303 3.74 -2.05 -39.32
N THR A 304 2.52 -2.31 -38.86
CA THR A 304 1.29 -2.03 -39.63
C THR A 304 1.10 -0.53 -39.86
N SER A 305 1.41 0.30 -38.87
CA SER A 305 1.32 1.77 -39.00
C SER A 305 2.35 2.29 -40.01
N LEU A 306 3.58 1.77 -39.99
CA LEU A 306 4.61 2.14 -40.96
C LEU A 306 4.21 1.77 -42.39
N LEU A 307 3.64 0.58 -42.61
CA LEU A 307 3.12 0.18 -43.93
C LEU A 307 1.99 1.10 -44.41
N LYS A 308 1.05 1.47 -43.52
CA LYS A 308 -0.05 2.40 -43.85
C LYS A 308 0.45 3.81 -44.16
N MET A 309 1.47 4.26 -43.44
CA MET A 309 2.03 5.61 -43.58
C MET A 309 3.21 5.68 -44.55
N TYR A 310 3.53 4.59 -45.25
CA TYR A 310 4.78 4.45 -46.01
C TYR A 310 5.03 5.61 -46.98
N ASN A 311 4.03 5.98 -47.79
CA ASN A 311 4.15 7.09 -48.74
C ASN A 311 4.38 8.42 -48.02
N ALA A 312 3.60 8.71 -46.97
CA ALA A 312 3.76 9.93 -46.19
C ALA A 312 5.13 10.01 -45.51
N THR A 313 5.60 8.90 -44.92
CA THR A 313 6.93 8.81 -44.30
C THR A 313 8.04 8.99 -45.33
N SER A 314 7.91 8.39 -46.51
CA SER A 314 8.86 8.52 -47.62
C SER A 314 8.97 9.96 -48.10
N THR A 315 7.83 10.65 -48.31
CA THR A 315 7.80 12.07 -48.69
C THR A 315 8.43 12.97 -47.64
N ILE A 316 8.17 12.72 -46.35
CA ILE A 316 8.78 13.50 -45.26
C ILE A 316 10.29 13.30 -45.24
N LEU A 317 10.77 12.07 -45.34
CA LEU A 317 12.21 11.78 -45.36
C LEU A 317 12.90 12.36 -46.59
N GLU A 318 12.25 12.34 -47.75
CA GLU A 318 12.72 12.98 -48.98
C GLU A 318 12.84 14.50 -48.82
N ASN A 319 11.80 15.13 -48.27
CA ASN A 319 11.80 16.55 -47.99
C ASN A 319 12.92 16.90 -47.01
N LEU A 320 13.08 16.15 -45.92
CA LEU A 320 14.13 16.38 -44.91
C LEU A 320 15.53 16.22 -45.50
N LYS A 321 15.76 15.20 -46.33
CA LYS A 321 17.00 15.02 -47.10
C LYS A 321 17.34 16.26 -47.94
N ASN A 322 16.34 16.96 -48.46
CA ASN A 322 16.53 18.11 -49.35
C ASN A 322 16.50 19.48 -48.63
N THR A 323 15.84 19.62 -47.48
CA THR A 323 15.55 20.93 -46.84
C THR A 323 16.26 21.21 -45.51
N THR A 324 16.78 20.21 -44.78
CA THR A 324 17.36 20.48 -43.44
C THR A 324 18.70 21.21 -43.54
N SER A 325 18.89 22.28 -42.77
CA SER A 325 20.14 23.05 -42.71
C SER A 325 21.26 22.36 -41.91
N ASN A 326 20.92 21.40 -41.04
CA ASN A 326 21.86 20.63 -40.23
C ASN A 326 22.39 19.41 -41.01
N TYR A 327 23.70 19.36 -41.23
CA TYR A 327 24.35 18.31 -42.05
C TYR A 327 24.19 16.90 -41.47
N SER A 328 24.21 16.74 -40.15
CA SER A 328 24.01 15.43 -39.49
C SER A 328 22.60 14.90 -39.72
N GLN A 329 21.58 15.74 -39.49
CA GLN A 329 20.18 15.37 -39.69
C GLN A 329 19.87 15.08 -41.17
N ARG A 330 20.53 15.79 -42.08
CA ARG A 330 20.44 15.52 -43.52
C ARG A 330 21.02 14.14 -43.88
N GLY A 331 22.17 13.79 -43.30
CA GLY A 331 22.80 12.48 -43.47
C GLY A 331 21.93 11.35 -42.92
N ASP A 332 21.37 11.51 -41.72
CA ASP A 332 20.47 10.53 -41.11
C ASP A 332 19.19 10.35 -41.94
N ALA A 333 18.57 11.44 -42.37
CA ALA A 333 17.38 11.41 -43.24
C ALA A 333 17.67 10.76 -44.59
N HIS A 334 18.84 11.04 -45.18
CA HIS A 334 19.29 10.41 -46.43
C HIS A 334 19.45 8.90 -46.28
N ASN A 335 20.14 8.44 -45.23
CA ASN A 335 20.34 7.03 -44.95
C ASN A 335 19.02 6.30 -44.66
N ALA A 336 18.14 6.92 -43.86
CA ALA A 336 16.82 6.39 -43.56
C ALA A 336 15.94 6.30 -44.81
N TYR A 337 15.93 7.32 -45.68
CA TYR A 337 15.20 7.30 -46.94
C TYR A 337 15.69 6.18 -47.87
N ASN A 338 17.01 6.04 -48.04
CA ASN A 338 17.58 5.00 -48.89
C ASN A 338 17.30 3.60 -48.33
N SER A 339 17.37 3.43 -47.01
CA SER A 339 17.03 2.16 -46.35
C SER A 339 15.55 1.83 -46.54
N LEU A 340 14.66 2.81 -46.35
CA LEU A 340 13.21 2.65 -46.48
C LEU A 340 12.81 2.23 -47.91
N ARG A 341 13.47 2.76 -48.95
CA ARG A 341 13.23 2.39 -50.35
C ARG A 341 13.93 1.10 -50.79
N SER A 342 14.77 0.49 -49.96
CA SER A 342 15.46 -0.74 -50.32
C SER A 342 14.50 -1.93 -50.32
N PHE A 343 14.64 -2.81 -51.31
CA PHE A 343 13.84 -4.04 -51.39
C PHE A 343 14.01 -4.90 -50.13
N GLU A 344 15.23 -5.00 -49.60
CA GLU A 344 15.53 -5.76 -48.38
C GLU A 344 14.73 -5.26 -47.17
N PHE A 345 14.64 -3.95 -46.97
CA PHE A 345 13.84 -3.39 -45.88
C PHE A 345 12.35 -3.70 -46.05
N ILE A 346 11.79 -3.51 -47.26
CA ILE A 346 10.39 -3.82 -47.55
C ILE A 346 10.10 -5.30 -47.34
N PHE A 347 11.02 -6.17 -47.79
CA PHE A 347 10.91 -7.61 -47.63
C PHE A 347 10.88 -7.98 -46.15
N ILE A 348 11.86 -7.53 -45.35
CA ILE A 348 11.91 -7.77 -43.90
C ILE A 348 10.65 -7.23 -43.21
N LEU A 349 10.18 -6.04 -43.59
CA LEU A 349 8.98 -5.44 -43.01
C LEU A 349 7.73 -6.31 -43.24
N HIS A 350 7.59 -6.91 -44.43
CA HIS A 350 6.51 -7.84 -44.74
C HIS A 350 6.66 -9.19 -44.04
N VAL A 351 7.87 -9.75 -43.96
CA VAL A 351 8.15 -10.96 -43.15
C VAL A 351 7.75 -10.74 -41.70
N MET A 352 8.20 -9.63 -41.10
CA MET A 352 7.87 -9.28 -39.73
C MET A 352 6.37 -9.05 -39.54
N LYS A 353 5.66 -8.47 -40.52
CA LYS A 353 4.21 -8.30 -40.46
C LYS A 353 3.49 -9.65 -40.36
N GLU A 354 3.86 -10.64 -41.18
CA GLU A 354 3.24 -11.97 -41.17
C GLU A 354 3.56 -12.73 -39.87
N VAL A 355 4.83 -12.76 -39.46
CA VAL A 355 5.25 -13.46 -38.24
C VAL A 355 4.65 -12.83 -36.98
N LEU A 356 4.68 -11.50 -36.88
CA LEU A 356 4.04 -10.78 -35.77
C LEU A 356 2.52 -10.91 -35.84
N GLY A 357 1.92 -10.97 -37.02
CA GLY A 357 0.49 -11.19 -37.22
C GLY A 357 0.00 -12.53 -36.66
N ILE A 358 0.74 -13.61 -36.94
CA ILE A 358 0.42 -14.95 -36.42
C ILE A 358 0.59 -15.01 -34.90
N THR A 359 1.63 -14.36 -34.37
CA THR A 359 2.00 -14.45 -32.95
C THR A 359 1.24 -13.47 -32.05
N ASP A 360 0.67 -12.39 -32.61
CA ASP A 360 -0.05 -11.35 -31.87
C ASP A 360 -1.21 -11.89 -31.02
N LYS A 361 -1.99 -12.84 -31.54
CA LYS A 361 -3.08 -13.46 -30.76
C LYS A 361 -2.56 -14.20 -29.52
N LEU A 362 -1.46 -14.93 -29.66
CA LEU A 362 -0.82 -15.62 -28.54
C LEU A 362 -0.27 -14.60 -27.55
N CYS A 363 0.45 -13.58 -28.01
CA CYS A 363 0.98 -12.50 -27.17
C CYS A 363 -0.13 -11.79 -26.38
N GLN A 364 -1.21 -11.38 -27.04
CA GLN A 364 -2.34 -10.71 -26.39
C GLN A 364 -3.05 -11.62 -25.39
N ALA A 365 -3.18 -12.91 -25.68
CA ALA A 365 -3.78 -13.87 -24.78
C ALA A 365 -2.92 -14.11 -23.53
N LEU A 366 -1.61 -14.26 -23.70
CA LEU A 366 -0.64 -14.30 -22.61
C LEU A 366 -0.56 -12.97 -21.85
N GLN A 367 -1.04 -11.87 -22.41
CA GLN A 367 -1.18 -10.59 -21.72
C GLN A 367 -2.55 -10.39 -21.03
N ARG A 368 -3.39 -11.42 -20.87
CA ARG A 368 -4.65 -11.30 -20.10
C ARG A 368 -4.52 -11.83 -18.67
N ARG A 369 -4.98 -11.06 -17.68
CA ARG A 369 -4.97 -11.43 -16.25
C ARG A 369 -5.81 -12.68 -15.94
N SER A 370 -6.87 -12.91 -16.71
CA SER A 370 -7.80 -14.04 -16.53
C SER A 370 -7.50 -15.21 -17.48
N GLN A 371 -6.29 -15.28 -18.05
CA GLN A 371 -5.97 -16.32 -19.02
C GLN A 371 -5.89 -17.69 -18.32
N ASP A 372 -6.62 -18.64 -18.91
CA ASP A 372 -6.58 -20.04 -18.54
C ASP A 372 -5.42 -20.74 -19.27
N ILE A 373 -4.71 -21.61 -18.55
CA ILE A 373 -3.64 -22.48 -19.07
C ILE A 373 -4.11 -23.22 -20.32
N LEU A 374 -5.36 -23.69 -20.34
CA LEU A 374 -5.93 -24.46 -21.44
C LEU A 374 -6.04 -23.65 -22.73
N ASN A 375 -6.57 -22.43 -22.62
CA ASN A 375 -6.67 -21.53 -23.75
C ASN A 375 -5.29 -21.08 -24.22
N ALA A 376 -4.35 -20.85 -23.30
CA ALA A 376 -2.96 -20.54 -23.64
C ALA A 376 -2.29 -21.68 -24.42
N MET A 377 -2.52 -22.94 -24.03
CA MET A 377 -1.99 -24.12 -24.73
C MET A 377 -2.59 -24.33 -26.11
N SER A 378 -3.92 -24.20 -26.24
CA SER A 378 -4.56 -24.28 -27.55
C SER A 378 -4.03 -23.21 -28.51
N LEU A 379 -3.85 -21.98 -28.02
CA LEU A 379 -3.27 -20.88 -28.79
C LEU A 379 -1.80 -21.14 -29.14
N LEU A 380 -1.00 -21.68 -28.21
CA LEU A 380 0.39 -22.06 -28.47
C LEU A 380 0.49 -23.04 -29.64
N LEU A 381 -0.27 -24.15 -29.57
CA LEU A 381 -0.25 -25.20 -30.59
C LEU A 381 -0.70 -24.63 -31.94
N THR A 382 -1.80 -23.86 -31.94
CA THR A 382 -2.30 -23.21 -33.16
C THR A 382 -1.28 -22.24 -33.75
N THR A 383 -0.62 -21.42 -32.92
CA THR A 383 0.42 -20.49 -33.36
C THR A 383 1.64 -21.23 -33.93
N LYS A 384 2.06 -22.33 -33.29
CA LYS A 384 3.15 -23.18 -33.80
C LYS A 384 2.81 -23.75 -35.17
N ASP A 385 1.61 -24.28 -35.35
CA ASP A 385 1.15 -24.83 -36.63
C ASP A 385 1.04 -23.75 -37.71
N LEU A 386 0.58 -22.55 -37.37
CA LEU A 386 0.49 -21.44 -38.32
C LEU A 386 1.88 -20.94 -38.76
N ILE A 387 2.84 -20.84 -37.85
CA ILE A 387 4.22 -20.46 -38.22
C ILE A 387 4.88 -21.55 -39.07
N GLN A 388 4.62 -22.83 -38.77
CA GLN A 388 5.10 -23.94 -39.58
C GLN A 388 4.49 -23.91 -40.98
N LYS A 389 3.18 -23.66 -41.11
CA LYS A 389 2.52 -23.46 -42.41
C LYS A 389 3.08 -22.27 -43.18
N LEU A 390 3.38 -21.15 -42.49
CA LEU A 390 4.03 -20.00 -43.12
C LEU A 390 5.40 -20.41 -43.68
N ARG A 391 6.17 -21.21 -42.94
CA ARG A 391 7.46 -21.73 -43.39
C ARG A 391 7.34 -22.59 -44.65
N ASP A 392 6.38 -23.53 -44.64
CA ASP A 392 6.31 -24.58 -45.66
C ASP A 392 5.66 -24.06 -46.96
N ASP A 393 4.59 -23.26 -46.83
CA ASP A 393 3.76 -22.84 -47.97
C ASP A 393 3.76 -21.32 -48.23
N GLY A 394 4.26 -20.51 -47.29
CA GLY A 394 4.05 -19.05 -47.29
C GLY A 394 4.95 -18.23 -48.22
N TRP A 395 6.03 -18.80 -48.74
CA TRP A 395 7.02 -18.08 -49.56
C TRP A 395 6.41 -17.37 -50.77
N ASN A 396 5.62 -18.10 -51.57
CA ASN A 396 5.10 -17.58 -52.85
C ASN A 396 4.14 -16.41 -52.65
N GLU A 397 3.25 -16.52 -51.66
CA GLU A 397 2.26 -15.47 -51.36
C GLU A 397 2.93 -14.24 -50.75
N LEU A 398 3.91 -14.43 -49.86
CA LEU A 398 4.69 -13.32 -49.30
C LEU A 398 5.42 -12.56 -50.42
N LEU A 399 6.13 -13.27 -51.30
CA LEU A 399 6.89 -12.66 -52.38
C LEU A 399 5.98 -11.85 -53.31
N LYS A 400 4.81 -12.41 -53.67
CA LYS A 400 3.80 -11.73 -54.47
C LYS A 400 3.31 -10.43 -53.82
N ASN A 401 3.05 -10.46 -52.51
CA ASN A 401 2.62 -9.28 -51.76
C ASN A 401 3.72 -8.20 -51.70
N VAL A 402 4.98 -8.60 -51.51
CA VAL A 402 6.13 -7.68 -51.52
C VAL A 402 6.30 -7.03 -52.89
N ILE A 403 6.24 -7.81 -53.98
CA ILE A 403 6.37 -7.28 -55.35
C ILE A 403 5.22 -6.31 -55.66
N SER A 404 3.98 -6.68 -55.34
CA SER A 404 2.83 -5.80 -55.55
C SER A 404 2.95 -4.48 -54.77
N PHE A 405 3.49 -4.54 -53.54
CA PHE A 405 3.77 -3.33 -52.76
C PHE A 405 4.84 -2.45 -53.42
N CYS A 406 5.94 -3.05 -53.89
CA CYS A 406 7.00 -2.36 -54.61
C CYS A 406 6.49 -1.68 -55.88
N GLU A 407 5.67 -2.38 -56.69
CA GLU A 407 5.04 -1.83 -57.89
C GLU A 407 4.14 -0.62 -57.56
N SER A 408 3.30 -0.74 -56.53
CA SER A 408 2.40 0.34 -56.10
C SER A 408 3.13 1.57 -55.54
N SER A 409 4.37 1.38 -55.07
CA SER A 409 5.19 2.41 -54.44
C SER A 409 6.33 2.90 -55.35
N GLU A 410 6.35 2.49 -56.62
CA GLU A 410 7.38 2.81 -57.62
C GLU A 410 8.80 2.48 -57.11
N LEU A 411 8.98 1.29 -56.53
CA LEU A 411 10.26 0.80 -56.02
C LEU A 411 10.85 -0.26 -56.96
N ASP A 412 12.15 -0.18 -57.17
CA ASP A 412 12.90 -1.22 -57.88
C ASP A 412 12.99 -2.49 -57.03
N PHE A 413 12.85 -3.66 -57.66
CA PHE A 413 13.05 -4.96 -57.04
C PHE A 413 14.04 -5.81 -57.84
N PRO A 414 14.84 -6.66 -57.17
CA PRO A 414 15.91 -7.39 -57.83
C PRO A 414 15.39 -8.58 -58.64
N ASN A 415 16.13 -8.98 -59.66
CA ASN A 415 15.86 -10.23 -60.38
C ASN A 415 16.23 -11.44 -59.50
N MET A 416 15.23 -12.25 -59.16
CA MET A 416 15.38 -13.41 -58.26
C MET A 416 16.36 -14.48 -58.80
N ASN A 417 16.51 -14.57 -60.12
CA ASN A 417 17.45 -15.49 -60.78
C ASN A 417 18.87 -14.92 -60.91
N ALA A 418 19.11 -13.67 -60.51
CA ALA A 418 20.44 -13.09 -60.56
C ALA A 418 21.33 -13.69 -59.48
N GLN A 419 22.64 -13.64 -59.72
CA GLN A 419 23.64 -13.99 -58.72
C GLN A 419 23.64 -12.94 -57.61
N TYR A 420 23.59 -13.39 -56.37
CA TYR A 420 23.65 -12.52 -55.21
C TYR A 420 25.11 -12.14 -54.91
N ILE A 421 25.41 -10.84 -54.92
CA ILE A 421 26.76 -10.33 -54.69
C ILE A 421 26.76 -9.52 -53.39
N VAL A 422 27.36 -10.06 -52.34
CA VAL A 422 27.61 -9.32 -51.08
C VAL A 422 28.79 -8.37 -51.30
N GLY A 423 28.64 -7.11 -50.88
CA GLY A 423 29.63 -6.05 -51.12
C GLY A 423 31.07 -6.37 -50.69
N ARG A 424 32.04 -5.83 -51.47
CA ARG A 424 33.51 -5.71 -51.28
C ARG A 424 34.27 -6.82 -50.52
N SER A 425 33.82 -8.07 -50.55
CA SER A 425 34.62 -9.22 -50.10
C SER A 425 34.95 -10.12 -51.29
N HIS A 426 36.24 -10.23 -51.62
CA HIS A 426 36.75 -11.08 -52.70
C HIS A 426 36.80 -12.58 -52.35
N ASN A 427 36.24 -12.99 -51.21
CA ASN A 427 36.10 -14.41 -50.90
C ASN A 427 34.76 -14.91 -51.45
N LYS A 428 34.82 -15.47 -52.67
CA LYS A 428 33.73 -16.22 -53.32
C LYS A 428 33.16 -17.25 -52.34
N LYS A 429 32.01 -16.97 -51.75
CA LYS A 429 31.06 -18.03 -51.43
C LYS A 429 30.34 -18.42 -52.72
N GLU A 430 29.92 -19.67 -52.78
CA GLU A 430 29.33 -20.38 -53.92
C GLU A 430 28.20 -19.58 -54.61
N ASP A 431 27.82 -19.97 -55.84
CA ASP A 431 26.77 -19.34 -56.67
C ASP A 431 25.40 -19.30 -55.97
N VAL A 432 25.20 -18.36 -55.04
CA VAL A 432 23.95 -18.12 -54.34
C VAL A 432 23.09 -17.16 -55.18
N THR A 433 21.85 -17.55 -55.47
CA THR A 433 20.90 -16.67 -56.18
C THR A 433 20.29 -15.64 -55.23
N VAL A 434 19.76 -14.55 -55.78
CA VAL A 434 18.99 -13.56 -55.01
C VAL A 434 17.78 -14.22 -54.32
N GLU A 435 17.11 -15.15 -54.99
CA GLU A 435 16.03 -15.93 -54.37
C GLU A 435 16.53 -16.69 -53.13
N HIS A 436 17.66 -17.39 -53.24
CA HIS A 436 18.21 -18.15 -52.12
C HIS A 436 18.49 -17.24 -50.92
N HIS A 437 19.07 -16.07 -51.13
CA HIS A 437 19.32 -15.12 -50.06
C HIS A 437 18.02 -14.72 -49.32
N TYR A 438 17.00 -14.25 -50.05
CA TYR A 438 15.76 -13.81 -49.40
C TYR A 438 14.94 -14.97 -48.81
N ARG A 439 14.94 -16.13 -49.47
CA ARG A 439 14.16 -17.31 -49.06
C ARG A 439 14.80 -18.08 -47.91
N VAL A 440 16.10 -18.33 -48.00
CA VAL A 440 16.82 -19.18 -47.04
C VAL A 440 17.44 -18.33 -45.93
N ASP A 441 18.28 -17.35 -46.29
CA ASP A 441 19.04 -16.59 -45.30
C ASP A 441 18.19 -15.62 -44.49
N ILE A 442 17.08 -15.12 -45.05
CA ILE A 442 16.18 -14.18 -44.37
C ILE A 442 14.88 -14.87 -43.95
N PHE A 443 14.07 -15.36 -44.90
CA PHE A 443 12.73 -15.86 -44.58
C PHE A 443 12.75 -17.12 -43.70
N PHE A 444 13.43 -18.19 -44.13
CA PHE A 444 13.55 -19.40 -43.32
C PHE A 444 14.31 -19.16 -42.03
N ALA A 445 15.45 -18.46 -42.07
CA ALA A 445 16.21 -18.14 -40.86
C ALA A 445 15.37 -17.38 -39.81
N THR A 446 14.56 -16.41 -40.24
CA THR A 446 13.67 -15.66 -39.34
C THR A 446 12.61 -16.56 -38.74
N ILE A 447 11.91 -17.34 -39.57
CA ILE A 447 10.84 -18.24 -39.10
C ILE A 447 11.38 -19.34 -38.19
N ASP A 448 12.51 -19.95 -38.56
CA ASP A 448 13.17 -21.01 -37.79
C ASP A 448 13.65 -20.48 -36.44
N THR A 449 14.17 -19.26 -36.38
CA THR A 449 14.49 -18.57 -35.12
C THR A 449 13.25 -18.43 -34.24
N HIS A 450 12.12 -17.98 -34.80
CA HIS A 450 10.86 -17.86 -34.04
C HIS A 450 10.30 -19.22 -33.58
N LEU A 451 10.38 -20.26 -34.40
CA LEU A 451 9.99 -21.62 -34.02
C LEU A 451 10.91 -22.18 -32.93
N GLN A 452 12.21 -21.93 -33.00
CA GLN A 452 13.17 -22.34 -32.00
C GLN A 452 12.94 -21.60 -30.68
N GLU A 453 12.67 -20.30 -30.70
CA GLU A 453 12.29 -19.52 -29.53
C GLU A 453 11.03 -20.08 -28.86
N LEU A 454 9.99 -20.41 -29.64
CA LEU A 454 8.78 -21.04 -29.12
C LEU A 454 9.08 -22.41 -28.50
N LYS A 455 9.89 -23.25 -29.15
CA LYS A 455 10.31 -24.57 -28.63
C LYS A 455 11.16 -24.46 -27.36
N SER A 456 12.06 -23.49 -27.31
CA SER A 456 12.94 -23.25 -26.15
C SER A 456 12.13 -22.83 -24.92
N ARG A 457 11.18 -21.89 -25.11
CA ARG A 457 10.33 -21.35 -24.06
C ARG A 457 9.28 -22.35 -23.57
N PHE A 458 8.66 -23.07 -24.51
CA PHE A 458 7.70 -24.15 -24.23
C PHE A 458 8.37 -25.48 -24.53
N ASN A 459 9.39 -25.79 -23.74
CA ASN A 459 10.08 -27.07 -23.84
C ASN A 459 9.12 -28.23 -23.53
N GLU A 460 9.56 -29.44 -23.85
CA GLU A 460 8.74 -30.65 -23.67
C GLU A 460 8.23 -30.80 -22.23
N ASN A 461 9.04 -30.44 -21.22
CA ASN A 461 8.64 -30.48 -19.82
C ASN A 461 7.52 -29.49 -19.49
N VAL A 462 7.57 -28.26 -20.00
CA VAL A 462 6.53 -27.24 -19.81
C VAL A 462 5.25 -27.66 -20.53
N VAL A 463 5.35 -28.16 -21.76
CA VAL A 463 4.20 -28.66 -22.52
C VAL A 463 3.57 -29.85 -21.81
N GLU A 464 4.37 -30.78 -21.27
CA GLU A 464 3.89 -31.93 -20.50
C GLU A 464 3.23 -31.49 -19.19
N LEU A 465 3.84 -30.58 -18.42
CA LEU A 465 3.26 -30.00 -17.22
C LEU A 465 1.86 -29.43 -17.50
N LEU A 466 1.75 -28.60 -18.54
CA LEU A 466 0.50 -27.95 -18.91
C LEU A 466 -0.51 -28.96 -19.45
N THR A 467 -0.06 -30.01 -20.15
CA THR A 467 -0.92 -31.11 -20.65
C THR A 467 -1.50 -31.95 -19.50
N LEU A 468 -0.68 -32.29 -18.50
CA LEU A 468 -1.16 -33.02 -17.33
C LEU A 468 -2.08 -32.16 -16.45
N THR A 469 -1.85 -30.85 -16.42
CA THR A 469 -2.73 -29.89 -15.75
C THR A 469 -4.14 -29.88 -16.32
N ILE A 470 -4.31 -30.19 -17.62
CA ILE A 470 -5.63 -30.32 -18.28
C ILE A 470 -6.49 -31.40 -17.62
N ALA A 471 -5.87 -32.42 -17.03
CA ALA A 471 -6.59 -33.47 -16.33
C ALA A 471 -7.32 -32.97 -15.07
N LEU A 472 -7.08 -31.74 -14.62
CA LEU A 472 -7.81 -31.13 -13.50
C LEU A 472 -8.91 -30.18 -13.96
N ASP A 473 -9.17 -30.06 -15.26
CA ASP A 473 -10.20 -29.16 -15.79
C ASP A 473 -11.61 -29.65 -15.39
N PRO A 474 -12.36 -28.87 -14.61
CA PRO A 474 -13.74 -29.22 -14.26
C PRO A 474 -14.74 -28.96 -15.41
N LYS A 475 -14.32 -28.33 -16.53
CA LYS A 475 -15.21 -28.07 -17.66
C LYS A 475 -15.73 -29.37 -18.29
N GLU A 476 -16.87 -29.23 -18.99
CA GLU A 476 -17.56 -30.35 -19.63
C GLU A 476 -17.82 -31.54 -18.70
N PHE A 477 -18.10 -31.28 -17.42
CA PHE A 477 -18.33 -32.32 -16.40
C PHE A 477 -17.14 -33.29 -16.26
N PHE A 478 -15.93 -32.76 -16.04
CA PHE A 478 -14.73 -33.57 -15.81
C PHE A 478 -14.36 -34.50 -16.99
N LYS A 479 -14.75 -34.18 -18.22
CA LYS A 479 -14.49 -35.02 -19.40
C LYS A 479 -13.01 -35.38 -19.61
N LEU A 480 -12.12 -34.48 -19.22
CA LEU A 480 -10.67 -34.65 -19.35
C LEU A 480 -10.02 -35.17 -18.05
N PHE A 481 -10.83 -35.40 -17.00
CA PHE A 481 -10.34 -35.80 -15.69
C PHE A 481 -9.75 -37.19 -15.72
N ASP A 482 -8.51 -37.29 -15.22
CA ASP A 482 -7.71 -38.50 -15.32
C ASP A 482 -6.78 -38.59 -14.12
N ILE A 483 -7.14 -39.45 -13.16
CA ILE A 483 -6.45 -39.59 -11.88
C ILE A 483 -4.99 -40.01 -12.08
N ASP A 484 -4.71 -40.87 -13.06
CA ASP A 484 -3.35 -41.36 -13.31
C ASP A 484 -2.47 -40.22 -13.84
N LYS A 485 -2.98 -39.40 -14.77
CA LYS A 485 -2.28 -38.19 -15.24
C LYS A 485 -2.02 -37.20 -14.11
N ILE A 486 -2.99 -37.01 -13.20
CA ILE A 486 -2.84 -36.12 -12.04
C ILE A 486 -1.77 -36.66 -11.07
N CYS A 487 -1.70 -37.98 -10.87
CA CYS A 487 -0.66 -38.58 -10.05
C CYS A 487 0.73 -38.42 -10.69
N ILE A 488 0.84 -38.55 -12.02
CA ILE A 488 2.07 -38.26 -12.75
C ILE A 488 2.49 -36.79 -12.57
N LEU A 489 1.54 -35.85 -12.66
CA LEU A 489 1.78 -34.42 -12.43
C LEU A 489 2.43 -34.18 -11.07
N VAL A 490 1.83 -34.73 -10.01
CA VAL A 490 2.34 -34.55 -8.63
C VAL A 490 3.70 -35.20 -8.44
N ASN A 491 3.87 -36.44 -8.92
CA ASN A 491 5.12 -37.18 -8.73
C ASN A 491 6.29 -36.56 -9.50
N LYS A 492 6.04 -36.04 -10.71
CA LYS A 492 7.08 -35.52 -11.59
C LYS A 492 7.39 -34.05 -11.34
N PHE A 493 6.38 -33.20 -11.16
CA PHE A 493 6.55 -31.75 -11.14
C PHE A 493 6.42 -31.12 -9.74
N TYR A 494 5.76 -31.81 -8.79
CA TYR A 494 5.60 -31.32 -7.42
C TYR A 494 6.07 -32.30 -6.33
N PRO A 495 7.21 -33.01 -6.51
CA PRO A 495 7.58 -34.09 -5.61
C PRO A 495 7.85 -33.65 -4.17
N GLU A 496 8.26 -32.39 -3.96
CA GLU A 496 8.60 -31.81 -2.65
C GLU A 496 7.38 -31.22 -1.92
N TYR A 497 6.28 -30.97 -2.62
CA TYR A 497 5.07 -30.37 -2.04
C TYR A 497 4.11 -31.40 -1.43
N PHE A 498 4.40 -32.69 -1.64
CA PHE A 498 3.63 -33.82 -1.16
C PHE A 498 4.57 -34.86 -0.56
N SER A 499 4.33 -35.22 0.69
CA SER A 499 4.98 -36.36 1.32
C SER A 499 4.59 -37.68 0.64
N GLN A 500 5.36 -38.74 0.87
CA GLN A 500 5.06 -40.05 0.29
C GLN A 500 3.67 -40.57 0.69
N GLN A 501 3.28 -40.35 1.95
CA GLN A 501 1.93 -40.72 2.44
C GLN A 501 0.82 -39.90 1.77
N GLU A 502 1.05 -38.61 1.50
CA GLU A 502 0.08 -37.78 0.79
C GLU A 502 -0.06 -38.21 -0.68
N LYS A 503 1.04 -38.60 -1.34
CA LYS A 503 1.01 -39.15 -2.71
C LYS A 503 0.20 -40.44 -2.81
N GLU A 504 0.26 -41.31 -1.80
CA GLU A 504 -0.54 -42.53 -1.74
C GLU A 504 -2.04 -42.25 -1.46
N ARG A 505 -2.34 -41.16 -0.75
CA ARG A 505 -3.73 -40.76 -0.42
C ARG A 505 -4.42 -39.98 -1.52
N LEU A 506 -3.66 -39.19 -2.28
CA LEU A 506 -4.18 -38.31 -3.34
C LEU A 506 -5.13 -39.02 -4.33
N PRO A 507 -4.83 -40.25 -4.85
CA PRO A 507 -5.76 -40.95 -5.74
C PRO A 507 -7.14 -41.20 -5.13
N TYR A 508 -7.21 -41.45 -3.82
CA TYR A 508 -8.48 -41.68 -3.13
C TYR A 508 -9.27 -40.38 -2.97
N GLU A 509 -8.60 -39.28 -2.60
CA GLU A 509 -9.24 -37.95 -2.55
C GLU A 509 -9.74 -37.51 -3.93
N LEU A 510 -8.98 -37.77 -5.01
CA LEU A 510 -9.40 -37.47 -6.38
C LEU A 510 -10.65 -38.27 -6.81
N LYS A 511 -10.75 -39.55 -6.43
CA LYS A 511 -11.96 -40.37 -6.69
C LYS A 511 -13.19 -39.80 -5.98
N HIS A 512 -13.01 -39.32 -4.75
CA HIS A 512 -14.11 -38.69 -4.02
C HIS A 512 -14.50 -37.36 -4.66
N TYR A 513 -13.52 -36.51 -4.97
CA TYR A 513 -13.73 -35.22 -5.63
C TYR A 513 -14.51 -35.35 -6.95
N GLU A 514 -14.20 -36.36 -7.77
CA GLU A 514 -14.91 -36.64 -9.02
C GLU A 514 -16.41 -36.93 -8.80
N LEU A 515 -16.77 -37.54 -7.66
CA LEU A 515 -18.13 -37.99 -7.37
C LEU A 515 -18.98 -36.94 -6.66
N ASP A 516 -18.43 -36.23 -5.67
CA ASP A 516 -19.17 -35.32 -4.80
C ASP A 516 -18.86 -33.84 -5.03
N SER A 517 -17.83 -33.53 -5.84
CA SER A 517 -17.33 -32.17 -6.09
C SER A 517 -16.97 -31.39 -4.81
N VAL A 518 -16.70 -32.09 -3.71
CA VAL A 518 -16.27 -31.51 -2.43
C VAL A 518 -14.76 -31.30 -2.46
N MET A 519 -14.28 -30.11 -2.10
CA MET A 519 -12.84 -29.84 -2.07
C MET A 519 -12.14 -30.58 -0.94
N TYR A 520 -11.30 -31.55 -1.32
CA TYR A 520 -10.43 -32.29 -0.41
C TYR A 520 -9.07 -31.60 -0.24
N PRO A 521 -8.39 -31.71 0.92
CA PRO A 521 -7.19 -30.91 1.22
C PRO A 521 -6.02 -31.09 0.24
N LEU A 522 -5.76 -32.30 -0.28
CA LEU A 522 -4.66 -32.52 -1.23
C LEU A 522 -5.04 -32.02 -2.62
N VAL A 523 -6.31 -32.14 -2.99
CA VAL A 523 -6.86 -31.63 -4.25
C VAL A 523 -6.85 -30.10 -4.26
N ASP A 524 -7.29 -29.45 -3.18
CA ASP A 524 -7.23 -27.99 -3.00
C ASP A 524 -5.80 -27.46 -3.10
N ARG A 525 -4.85 -28.14 -2.42
CA ARG A 525 -3.42 -27.78 -2.50
C ARG A 525 -2.89 -27.88 -3.92
N LEU A 526 -3.23 -28.95 -4.65
CA LEU A 526 -2.79 -29.16 -6.03
C LEU A 526 -3.37 -28.10 -6.97
N ILE A 527 -4.67 -27.82 -6.87
CA ILE A 527 -5.34 -26.78 -7.64
C ILE A 527 -4.70 -25.41 -7.34
N CYS A 528 -4.44 -25.10 -6.08
CA CYS A 528 -3.75 -23.86 -5.70
C CYS A 528 -2.37 -23.76 -6.38
N LEU A 529 -1.54 -24.81 -6.33
CA LEU A 529 -0.21 -24.81 -6.96
C LEU A 529 -0.29 -24.52 -8.46
N ILE A 530 -1.24 -25.15 -9.15
CA ILE A 530 -1.47 -24.94 -10.59
C ILE A 530 -1.94 -23.52 -10.89
N LEU A 531 -2.92 -23.01 -10.14
CA LEU A 531 -3.47 -21.67 -10.35
C LEU A 531 -2.43 -20.56 -10.09
N THR A 532 -1.43 -20.85 -9.26
CA THR A 532 -0.28 -19.95 -9.06
C THR A 532 0.73 -19.96 -10.20
N LEU A 533 0.67 -20.89 -11.16
CA LEU A 533 1.58 -20.86 -12.31
C LEU A 533 1.43 -19.53 -13.08
N PRO A 534 2.53 -18.80 -13.32
CA PRO A 534 2.47 -17.56 -14.06
C PRO A 534 2.30 -17.86 -15.55
N VAL A 535 1.11 -17.59 -16.07
CA VAL A 535 0.79 -17.72 -17.50
C VAL A 535 0.91 -16.38 -18.23
N SER A 536 0.83 -15.26 -17.49
CA SER A 536 0.76 -13.91 -18.06
C SER A 536 1.72 -12.91 -17.46
N THR A 537 2.21 -11.97 -18.29
CA THR A 537 3.09 -10.85 -17.91
C THR A 537 2.34 -9.53 -17.71
N THR A 538 1.01 -9.49 -17.83
CA THR A 538 0.20 -8.25 -17.83
C THR A 538 0.48 -7.34 -16.64
N SER A 539 0.64 -7.92 -15.45
CA SER A 539 0.86 -7.13 -14.24
C SER A 539 2.25 -6.50 -14.22
N LEU A 540 3.26 -7.15 -14.80
CA LEU A 540 4.60 -6.59 -14.98
C LEU A 540 4.58 -5.44 -15.99
N GLU A 541 3.93 -5.64 -17.13
CA GLU A 541 3.80 -4.58 -18.15
C GLU A 541 3.08 -3.35 -17.59
N ARG A 542 2.02 -3.55 -16.80
CA ARG A 542 1.33 -2.46 -16.09
C ARG A 542 2.24 -1.79 -15.06
N ALA A 543 3.05 -2.55 -14.32
CA ALA A 543 4.02 -1.99 -13.38
C ALA A 543 5.09 -1.15 -14.08
N PHE A 544 5.62 -1.59 -15.23
CA PHE A 544 6.58 -0.81 -16.01
C PHE A 544 5.96 0.39 -16.72
N SER A 545 4.71 0.29 -17.17
CA SER A 545 3.96 1.43 -17.69
C SER A 545 3.75 2.46 -16.59
N ALA A 546 3.33 2.02 -15.41
CA ALA A 546 3.26 2.86 -14.21
C ALA A 546 4.62 3.44 -13.84
N MET A 547 5.73 2.73 -14.00
CA MET A 547 7.08 3.26 -13.78
C MET A 547 7.45 4.37 -14.76
N LYS A 548 7.14 4.22 -16.06
CA LYS A 548 7.39 5.26 -17.08
C LYS A 548 6.55 6.50 -16.84
N ILE A 549 5.33 6.32 -16.37
CA ILE A 549 4.53 7.40 -15.84
C ILE A 549 5.27 7.95 -14.63
N VAL A 550 5.69 7.11 -13.67
CA VAL A 550 6.10 7.57 -12.35
C VAL A 550 7.40 8.39 -12.35
N LYS A 551 8.36 7.89 -13.12
CA LYS A 551 9.71 8.42 -13.27
C LYS A 551 9.84 8.98 -14.67
N THR A 552 9.55 10.27 -14.81
CA THR A 552 9.73 11.00 -16.06
C THR A 552 11.10 11.64 -16.17
N ARG A 553 11.46 12.12 -17.36
CA ARG A 553 12.68 12.92 -17.61
C ARG A 553 12.86 14.08 -16.60
N LEU A 554 11.78 14.79 -16.26
CA LEU A 554 11.79 15.89 -15.28
C LEU A 554 11.96 15.40 -13.83
N ARG A 555 11.69 14.12 -13.54
CA ARG A 555 11.80 13.48 -12.22
C ARG A 555 12.93 12.45 -12.13
N SER A 556 13.88 12.50 -13.05
CA SER A 556 14.99 11.53 -13.18
C SER A 556 15.92 11.45 -11.95
N LYS A 557 15.93 12.49 -11.10
CA LYS A 557 16.71 12.55 -9.84
C LYS A 557 16.02 11.90 -8.63
N MET A 558 14.88 11.23 -8.84
CA MET A 558 14.19 10.49 -7.78
C MET A 558 15.07 9.34 -7.25
N LYS A 559 15.18 9.24 -5.91
CA LYS A 559 15.88 8.12 -5.26
C LYS A 559 15.04 6.83 -5.34
N ASP A 560 15.71 5.69 -5.41
CA ASP A 560 15.07 4.38 -5.59
C ASP A 560 14.05 4.07 -4.48
N ASP A 561 14.33 4.42 -3.21
CA ASP A 561 13.38 4.24 -2.10
C ASP A 561 12.09 5.04 -2.24
N PHE A 562 12.16 6.23 -2.85
CA PHE A 562 10.97 7.04 -3.10
C PHE A 562 10.21 6.51 -4.30
N LEU A 563 10.92 6.05 -5.35
CA LEU A 563 10.32 5.43 -6.53
C LEU A 563 9.52 4.19 -6.15
N LYS A 564 10.13 3.25 -5.41
CA LYS A 564 9.48 2.00 -5.01
C LYS A 564 8.22 2.25 -4.18
N SER A 565 8.32 3.14 -3.18
CA SER A 565 7.18 3.44 -2.30
C SER A 565 6.07 4.19 -3.04
N SER A 566 6.42 5.03 -4.03
CA SER A 566 5.44 5.69 -4.90
C SER A 566 4.70 4.69 -5.80
N LEU A 567 5.43 3.72 -6.36
CA LEU A 567 4.86 2.70 -7.24
C LEU A 567 3.93 1.76 -6.50
N VAL A 568 4.32 1.28 -5.31
CA VAL A 568 3.44 0.47 -4.45
C VAL A 568 2.13 1.21 -4.17
N MET A 569 2.21 2.49 -3.79
CA MET A 569 1.03 3.31 -3.53
C MET A 569 0.13 3.54 -4.75
N TYR A 570 0.74 3.72 -5.93
CA TYR A 570 0.00 3.99 -7.15
C TYR A 570 -0.65 2.73 -7.73
N ILE A 571 0.09 1.62 -7.78
CA ILE A 571 -0.37 0.35 -8.37
C ILE A 571 -1.39 -0.32 -7.44
N GLU A 572 -1.13 -0.37 -6.14
CA GLU A 572 -2.01 -0.99 -5.13
C GLU A 572 -2.87 0.05 -4.39
N LYS A 573 -3.30 1.11 -5.11
CA LYS A 573 -4.13 2.17 -4.55
C LYS A 573 -5.42 1.65 -3.90
N GLU A 574 -6.02 0.58 -4.43
CA GLU A 574 -7.24 -0.04 -3.89
C GLU A 574 -7.05 -0.60 -2.47
N ILE A 575 -5.82 -1.02 -2.13
CA ILE A 575 -5.47 -1.45 -0.78
C ILE A 575 -5.25 -0.21 0.09
N ALA A 576 -4.41 0.70 -0.38
CA ALA A 576 -4.04 1.91 0.36
C ALA A 576 -5.24 2.83 0.65
N GLU A 577 -6.27 2.79 -0.19
CA GLU A 577 -7.50 3.57 -0.02
C GLU A 577 -8.26 3.21 1.27
N LYS A 578 -8.13 1.97 1.72
CA LYS A 578 -8.85 1.44 2.89
C LYS A 578 -8.21 1.80 4.23
N PHE A 579 -7.00 2.36 4.23
CA PHE A 579 -6.28 2.67 5.46
C PHE A 579 -6.87 3.88 6.19
N ASP A 580 -7.07 3.73 7.50
CA ASP A 580 -7.39 4.86 8.37
C ASP A 580 -6.12 5.71 8.61
N ILE A 581 -6.27 7.01 8.39
CA ILE A 581 -5.21 7.99 8.59
C ILE A 581 -4.77 8.02 10.06
N ASN A 582 -5.66 7.75 11.02
CA ASN A 582 -5.27 7.70 12.43
C ASN A 582 -4.26 6.59 12.70
N GLU A 583 -4.42 5.44 12.05
CA GLU A 583 -3.46 4.35 12.16
C GLU A 583 -2.12 4.72 11.50
N ILE A 584 -2.13 5.51 10.42
CA ILE A 584 -0.90 6.01 9.77
C ILE A 584 -0.16 6.97 10.69
N ILE A 585 -0.88 7.84 11.40
CA ILE A 585 -0.32 8.74 12.42
C ILE A 585 0.34 7.92 13.53
N ASP A 586 -0.34 6.88 14.00
CA ASP A 586 0.16 6.04 15.08
C ASP A 586 1.44 5.29 14.66
N ASP A 587 1.52 4.79 13.44
CA ASP A 587 2.76 4.16 12.95
C ASP A 587 3.87 5.20 12.73
N PHE A 588 3.54 6.37 12.20
CA PHE A 588 4.49 7.47 12.07
C PHE A 588 5.12 7.89 13.40
N SER A 589 4.34 7.83 14.49
CA SER A 589 4.82 8.12 15.85
C SER A 589 5.78 7.05 16.39
N LYS A 590 5.73 5.81 15.89
CA LYS A 590 6.60 4.70 16.33
C LYS A 590 7.93 4.65 15.58
N VAL A 591 7.99 5.16 14.35
CA VAL A 591 9.18 5.05 13.48
C VAL A 591 10.37 5.82 14.05
N ASN A 592 10.14 7.01 14.61
CA ASN A 592 11.19 7.87 15.17
C ASN A 592 10.65 8.63 16.38
N ASP A 593 11.53 8.93 17.34
CA ASP A 593 11.20 9.81 18.46
C ASP A 593 10.86 11.21 17.93
N ARG A 594 9.62 11.63 18.16
CA ARG A 594 9.14 12.96 17.82
C ARG A 594 9.06 13.69 19.14
N GLY A 595 9.82 14.77 19.29
CA GLY A 595 9.75 15.65 20.47
C GLY A 595 8.39 16.34 20.70
N VAL A 596 7.29 15.78 20.16
CA VAL A 596 5.90 16.17 20.36
C VAL A 596 5.02 14.92 20.52
N GLN A 597 4.00 15.02 21.35
CA GLN A 597 3.08 13.91 21.61
C GLN A 597 1.93 13.87 20.59
N PHE A 598 1.56 12.64 20.22
CA PHE A 598 0.42 12.30 19.36
C PHE A 598 -0.62 11.42 20.08
N LYS A 599 -0.37 11.10 21.34
CA LYS A 599 -1.18 10.26 22.23
C LYS A 599 -1.37 10.96 23.56
#